data_AF-A0A976KKA9-F1
#
_entry.id   AF-A0A976KKA9-F1
#
_cell.length_a   1.000
_cell.length_b   1.000
_cell.length_c   1.000
_cell.angle_alpha   90.00
_cell.angle_beta   90.00
_cell.angle_gamma   90.00
#
_symmetry.space_group_name_H-M   'P 1'
#
loop_
_entity.id
_entity.type
_entity.pdbx_description
1 polymer ?
#
loop_
_entity_poly.entity_id
_entity_poly.type
_entity_poly.pdbx_seq_one_letter_code
_entity_poly.pdbx_strand_id
1 'polypeptide(L)' 'MKPFAESCEENKHAILDILQDEFASSNVVLEIGSGTGQHAVHFAEHLPHLQWICSDRQENLDGIRQ' A
#
# COMPACT_ATOMS: atom_id res chain seq x y z
N MET A 1 -0.39 -16.27 9.63
CA MET A 1 0.40 -15.15 10.16
C MET A 1 0.51 -14.17 9.01
N LYS A 2 0.05 -12.92 9.17
CA LYS A 2 0.15 -11.95 8.08
C LYS A 2 1.62 -11.70 7.75
N PRO A 3 2.00 -11.63 6.46
CA PRO A 3 3.36 -11.31 6.07
C PRO A 3 3.73 -9.92 6.61
N PHE A 4 4.97 -9.78 7.10
CA PHE A 4 5.47 -8.54 7.69
C PHE A 4 6.87 -8.23 7.14
N ALA A 5 7.07 -6.97 6.77
CA ALA A 5 8.32 -6.38 6.33
C ALA A 5 8.63 -5.19 7.24
N GLU A 6 9.72 -5.29 7.99
CA GLU A 6 10.19 -4.23 8.90
C GLU A 6 10.46 -2.92 8.15
N SER A 7 11.05 -3.02 6.95
CA SER A 7 11.29 -1.85 6.10
C SER A 7 10.01 -1.07 5.79
N CYS A 8 8.86 -1.76 5.64
CA CYS A 8 7.58 -1.09 5.41
C CYS A 8 7.10 -0.32 6.64
N GLU A 9 7.37 -0.82 7.86
CA GLU A 9 7.00 -0.12 9.09
C GLU A 9 7.82 1.16 9.27
N GLU A 10 9.12 1.09 9.03
CA GLU A 10 10.06 2.21 9.21
C GLU A 10 9.79 3.37 8.24
N ASN A 11 9.47 3.06 6.97
CA ASN A 11 9.41 4.08 5.92
C ASN A 11 7.99 4.56 5.58
N LYS A 12 6.92 3.96 6.10
CA LYS A 12 5.54 4.26 5.68
C LYS A 12 5.15 5.74 5.85
N HIS A 13 5.55 6.39 6.95
CA HIS A 13 5.17 7.78 7.21
C HIS A 13 5.87 8.75 6.24
N ALA A 14 7.18 8.57 6.04
CA ALA A 14 7.95 9.42 5.13
C ALA A 14 7.47 9.29 3.68
N ILE A 15 7.03 8.10 3.27
CA ILE A 15 6.46 7.89 1.94
C ILE A 15 5.06 8.53 1.87
N LEU A 16 4.20 8.32 2.88
CA LEU A 16 2.85 8.90 2.93
C LEU A 16 2.87 10.43 2.81
N ASP A 17 3.82 11.10 3.46
CA ASP A 17 3.94 12.56 3.40
C ASP A 17 4.12 13.07 1.96
N ILE A 18 4.88 12.35 1.13
CA ILE A 18 5.06 12.70 -0.29
C ILE A 18 3.82 12.31 -1.10
N LEU A 19 3.24 11.13 -0.84
CA LEU A 19 2.09 10.65 -1.60
C LEU A 19 0.83 11.51 -1.42
N GLN A 20 0.67 12.19 -0.28
CA GLN A 20 -0.43 13.13 -0.06
C GLN A 20 -0.50 14.21 -1.16
N ASP A 21 0.65 14.80 -1.50
CA ASP A 21 0.73 15.84 -2.51
C ASP A 21 0.67 15.26 -3.93
N GLU A 22 1.45 14.21 -4.19
CA GLU A 22 1.54 13.60 -5.53
C GLU A 22 0.19 13.00 -5.99
N PHE A 23 -0.61 12.47 -5.06
CA PHE A 23 -1.91 11.86 -5.36
C PHE A 23 -3.11 12.75 -5.01
N ALA A 24 -2.91 14.02 -4.71
CA ALA A 24 -4.00 14.95 -4.35
C ALA A 24 -5.10 15.05 -5.42
N SER A 25 -4.75 14.87 -6.70
CA SER A 25 -5.70 14.91 -7.84
C SER A 25 -6.01 13.54 -8.43
N SER A 26 -5.50 12.47 -7.83
CA SER A 26 -5.74 11.08 -8.27
C SER A 26 -6.99 10.50 -7.62
N ASN A 27 -7.53 9.44 -8.22
CA ASN A 27 -8.68 8.71 -7.66
C ASN A 27 -8.45 7.20 -7.56
N VAL A 28 -7.53 6.63 -8.34
CA VAL A 28 -7.25 5.19 -8.36
C VAL A 28 -5.75 4.99 -8.45
N VAL A 29 -5.20 4.11 -7.61
CA VAL A 29 -3.79 3.72 -7.61
C VAL A 29 -3.68 2.21 -7.76
N LEU A 30 -2.82 1.77 -8.67
CA LEU A 30 -2.42 0.37 -8.78
C LEU A 30 -1.00 0.20 -8.21
N GLU A 31 -0.89 -0.53 -7.12
CA GLU A 31 0.39 -0.91 -6.54
C GLU A 31 0.88 -2.22 -7.18
N ILE A 32 2.04 -2.15 -7.83
CA ILE A 32 2.67 -3.29 -8.49
C ILE A 32 3.70 -3.91 -7.54
N GLY A 33 3.56 -5.20 -7.25
CA GLY A 33 4.45 -5.89 -6.33
C GLY A 33 4.14 -5.55 -4.87
N SER A 34 2.87 -5.66 -4.48
CA SER A 34 2.39 -5.28 -3.15
C SER A 34 3.02 -6.04 -1.98
N GLY A 35 3.66 -7.18 -2.23
CA GLY A 35 4.39 -7.97 -1.24
C GLY A 35 3.51 -8.33 -0.06
N THR A 36 3.77 -7.70 1.10
CA THR A 36 3.01 -7.93 2.33
C THR A 36 1.69 -7.17 2.40
N GLY A 37 1.48 -6.16 1.54
CA GLY A 37 0.31 -5.29 1.55
C GLY A 37 0.30 -4.23 2.66
N GLN A 38 1.34 -4.13 3.50
CA GLN A 38 1.39 -3.17 4.62
C GLN A 38 1.26 -1.71 4.17
N HIS A 39 1.97 -1.34 3.10
CA HIS A 39 1.90 0.02 2.53
C HIS A 39 0.51 0.31 1.99
N ALA A 40 -0.06 -0.61 1.21
CA ALA A 40 -1.41 -0.46 0.69
C ALA A 40 -2.45 -0.21 1.79
N VAL A 41 -2.41 -0.98 2.89
CA VAL A 41 -3.31 -0.77 4.03
C VAL A 41 -3.08 0.60 4.66
N HIS A 42 -1.82 0.94 4.97
CA HIS A 42 -1.50 2.21 5.62
C HIS A 42 -1.89 3.41 4.75
N PHE A 43 -1.59 3.39 3.45
CA PHE A 43 -1.89 4.51 2.55
C PHE A 43 -3.38 4.61 2.25
N ALA A 44 -4.11 3.50 2.08
CA ALA A 44 -5.55 3.53 1.88
C ALA A 44 -6.30 4.11 3.09
N GLU A 45 -5.82 3.87 4.31
CA GLU A 45 -6.38 4.46 5.54
C GLU A 45 -6.17 5.98 5.61
N HIS A 46 -5.05 6.49 5.10
CA HIS A 46 -4.68 7.92 5.19
C HIS A 46 -5.01 8.73 3.95
N LEU A 47 -5.29 8.10 2.81
CA LEU A 47 -5.67 8.71 1.54
C LEU A 47 -7.05 8.20 1.08
N PRO A 48 -8.13 8.46 1.84
CA PRO A 48 -9.44 7.83 1.62
C PRO A 48 -10.13 8.27 0.32
N HIS A 49 -9.63 9.30 -0.36
CA HIS A 49 -10.11 9.70 -1.69
C HIS A 49 -9.59 8.79 -2.81
N LEU A 50 -8.63 7.91 -2.52
CA LEU A 50 -8.05 6.97 -3.46
C LEU A 50 -8.67 5.58 -3.31
N GLN A 51 -9.01 4.97 -4.43
CA GLN A 51 -9.15 3.52 -4.52
C GLN A 51 -7.76 2.90 -4.71
N TRP A 52 -7.24 2.27 -3.66
CA TRP A 52 -5.96 1.58 -3.70
C TRP A 52 -6.13 0.11 -4.11
N ILE A 53 -5.46 -0.31 -5.19
CA ILE A 53 -5.55 -1.65 -5.75
C ILE A 53 -4.19 -2.33 -5.61
N CYS A 54 -4.13 -3.43 -4.85
CA CYS A 54 -2.93 -4.25 -4.75
C CYS A 54 -2.81 -5.21 -5.94
N SER A 55 -1.59 -5.40 -6.44
CA SER A 55 -1.29 -6.44 -7.41
C SER A 55 0.07 -7.07 -7.13
N ASP A 56 0.13 -8.38 -7.29
CA ASP A 56 1.36 -9.16 -7.13
C ASP A 56 1.25 -10.47 -7.91
N ARG A 57 2.32 -11.26 -7.89
CA ARG A 57 2.33 -12.65 -8.34
C ARG A 57 1.32 -13.46 -7.53
N GLN A 58 0.72 -14.46 -8.17
CA GLN A 58 -0.38 -15.24 -7.62
C GLN A 58 -0.06 -15.82 -6.22
N GLU A 59 1.18 -16.27 -6.01
CA GLU A 59 1.66 -16.83 -4.75
C GLU A 59 1.70 -15.84 -3.58
N ASN A 60 1.75 -14.53 -3.85
CA ASN A 60 1.83 -13.49 -2.81
C ASN A 60 0.45 -12.91 -2.46
N LEU A 61 -0.54 -13.04 -3.35
CA LEU A 61 -1.87 -12.46 -3.16
C LEU A 61 -2.61 -13.03 -1.94
N ASP A 62 -2.40 -14.29 -1.60
CA ASP A 62 -3.02 -14.92 -0.43
C ASP A 62 -2.52 -14.32 0.89
N GLY A 63 -1.29 -13.78 0.92
CA GLY A 63 -0.74 -13.08 2.08
C GLY A 63 -1.41 -11.74 2.33
N ILE A 64 -1.78 -11.03 1.25
CA ILE A 64 -2.40 -9.70 1.30
C ILE A 64 -3.86 -9.76 1.77
N ARG A 65 -4.58 -10.86 1.46
CA ARG A 65 -6.01 -11.04 1.78
C ARG A 65 -6.32 -11.48 3.22
N GLN A 66 -5.30 -11.81 4.01
CA GLN A 66 -5.44 -12.28 5.40
C GLN A 66 -5.71 -11.15 6.37
#